data_AF-A0A3A6NDQ7-F1
#
_entry.id   AF-A0A3A6NDQ7-F1
#
_cell.length_a   1.000
_cell.length_b   1.000
_cell.length_c   1.000
_cell.angle_alpha   90.00
_cell.angle_beta   90.00
_cell.angle_gamma   90.00
#
_symmetry.space_group_name_H-M   'P 1'
#
loop_
_entity.id
_entity.type
_entity.pdbx_description
1 polymer ?
#
loop_
_entity_poly.entity_id
_entity_poly.type
_entity_poly.pdbx_seq_one_letter_code
_entity_poly.pdbx_strand_id
1 'polypeptide(L)'
;MSDIFNMIEGVFPNTEILLIYYGGSIAYGLDSYSSDKDVTVILDGFRGNLHITLGEYDLFVFAKDRFIQRQQFDESIIAYHRAAADNVMSIERTLIYINPSFQETLNQLLVFEDKEFMLNHIAAELEYGRMRFEVNTNFKSHYHVFRIRGMVDHYEKTGKYELVVEEPWFTKMMDFKNNWDNEIAQKYVEEIKEQLDYLENYRNEMIHNGLG
;
A
#
# COMPACT_ATOMS: atom_id res chain seq x y z
N MET A 1 14.27 -21.22 9.02
CA MET A 1 13.14 -20.29 9.16
C MET A 1 13.70 -18.95 9.60
N SER A 2 13.13 -17.84 9.14
CA SER A 2 13.58 -16.49 9.51
C SER A 2 13.22 -16.17 10.97
N ASP A 3 13.96 -15.25 11.59
CA ASP A 3 13.66 -14.79 12.97
C ASP A 3 12.26 -14.18 13.08
N ILE A 4 11.81 -13.50 12.02
CA ILE A 4 10.46 -12.93 11.91
C ILE A 4 9.39 -14.02 11.94
N PHE A 5 9.60 -15.15 11.25
CA PHE A 5 8.66 -16.26 11.26
C PHE A 5 8.46 -16.79 12.69
N ASN A 6 9.56 -17.08 13.38
CA ASN A 6 9.52 -17.61 14.75
C ASN A 6 8.87 -16.61 15.73
N MET A 7 9.12 -15.31 15.54
CA MET A 7 8.47 -14.25 16.32
C MET A 7 6.95 -14.26 16.12
N ILE A 8 6.49 -14.30 14.87
CA ILE A 8 5.05 -14.33 14.54
C ILE A 8 4.39 -15.60 15.09
N GLU A 9 5.05 -16.75 14.94
CA GLU A 9 4.55 -18.03 15.46
C GLU A 9 4.36 -17.98 16.98
N GLY A 10 5.29 -17.36 17.71
CA GLY A 10 5.17 -17.19 19.16
C GLY A 10 4.06 -16.23 19.61
N VAL A 11 3.77 -15.19 18.82
CA VAL A 11 2.77 -14.16 19.13
C VAL A 11 1.35 -14.64 18.81
N PHE A 12 1.19 -15.45 17.76
CA PHE A 12 -0.11 -15.94 17.29
C PHE A 12 -0.21 -17.47 17.42
N PRO A 13 -0.19 -18.02 18.65
CA PRO A 13 -0.28 -19.45 18.85
C PRO A 13 -1.62 -19.99 18.37
N ASN A 14 -1.63 -21.22 17.85
CA ASN A 14 -2.81 -21.90 17.30
C ASN A 14 -3.38 -21.27 16.02
N THR A 15 -2.56 -20.49 15.30
CA THR A 15 -2.88 -20.02 13.94
C THR A 15 -1.89 -20.63 12.96
N GLU A 16 -2.30 -20.76 11.69
CA GLU A 16 -1.39 -21.15 10.62
C GLU A 16 -0.90 -19.90 9.90
N ILE A 17 0.42 -19.70 9.85
CA ILE A 17 1.01 -18.62 9.06
C ILE A 17 0.88 -19.00 7.57
N LEU A 18 0.21 -18.17 6.79
CA LEU A 18 0.00 -18.39 5.35
C LEU A 18 0.97 -17.58 4.49
N LEU A 19 1.24 -16.34 4.87
CA LEU A 19 2.08 -15.42 4.10
C LEU A 19 2.71 -14.39 5.05
N ILE A 20 3.99 -14.12 4.86
CA ILE A 20 4.72 -13.02 5.51
C ILE A 20 5.54 -12.30 4.45
N TYR A 21 5.41 -10.98 4.39
CA TYR A 21 6.23 -10.16 3.51
C TYR A 21 6.41 -8.73 4.05
N TYR A 22 7.47 -8.06 3.61
CA TYR A 22 7.66 -6.66 3.94
C TYR A 22 6.69 -5.75 3.19
N GLY A 23 6.08 -4.81 3.91
CA GLY A 23 5.21 -3.78 3.38
C GLY A 23 5.88 -2.40 3.33
N GLY A 24 5.06 -1.37 3.16
CA GLY A 24 5.42 0.02 3.36
C GLY A 24 6.68 0.46 2.62
N SER A 25 7.56 1.23 3.28
CA SER A 25 8.72 1.83 2.61
C SER A 25 9.63 0.80 1.92
N ILE A 26 9.79 -0.40 2.48
CA ILE A 26 10.57 -1.49 1.87
C ILE A 26 9.86 -1.99 0.60
N ALA A 27 8.54 -2.22 0.67
CA ALA A 27 7.75 -2.58 -0.49
C ALA A 27 7.86 -1.54 -1.60
N TYR A 28 7.99 -0.26 -1.28
CA TYR A 28 8.10 0.81 -2.27
C TYR A 28 9.53 1.11 -2.72
N GLY A 29 10.55 0.45 -2.15
CA GLY A 29 11.96 0.73 -2.44
C GLY A 29 12.41 2.11 -1.95
N LEU A 30 11.79 2.61 -0.88
CA LEU A 30 11.99 3.94 -0.30
C LEU A 30 12.48 3.87 1.15
N ASP A 31 12.90 2.69 1.62
CA ASP A 31 13.39 2.51 2.97
C ASP A 31 14.76 3.18 3.16
N SER A 32 15.01 3.53 4.41
CA SER A 32 16.27 4.10 4.89
C SER A 32 16.58 3.50 6.25
N TYR A 33 17.79 3.73 6.77
CA TYR A 33 18.22 3.21 8.07
C TYR A 33 17.32 3.60 9.25
N SER A 34 16.51 4.65 9.12
CA SER A 34 15.57 5.11 10.14
C SER A 34 14.10 4.72 9.87
N SER A 35 13.84 3.91 8.84
CA SER A 35 12.48 3.48 8.51
C SER A 35 12.05 2.32 9.39
N ASP A 36 10.82 2.41 9.91
CA ASP A 36 10.15 1.28 10.56
C ASP A 36 10.01 0.13 9.56
N LYS A 37 10.03 -1.12 10.05
CA LYS A 37 9.92 -2.31 9.22
C LYS A 37 8.48 -2.81 9.22
N ASP A 38 7.70 -2.32 8.27
CA ASP A 38 6.33 -2.78 8.04
C ASP A 38 6.35 -4.24 7.57
N VAL A 39 5.62 -5.13 8.25
CA VAL A 39 5.48 -6.54 7.89
C VAL A 39 4.01 -6.90 7.80
N THR A 40 3.57 -7.36 6.64
CA THR A 40 2.22 -7.88 6.47
C THR A 40 2.21 -9.38 6.74
N VAL A 41 1.28 -9.83 7.59
CA VAL A 41 1.15 -11.22 8.04
C VAL A 41 -0.27 -11.71 7.77
N ILE A 42 -0.40 -12.86 7.13
CA ILE A 42 -1.70 -13.48 6.83
C ILE A 42 -1.78 -14.79 7.59
N LEU A 43 -2.86 -14.95 8.36
CA LEU A 43 -3.06 -16.10 9.24
C LEU A 43 -4.37 -16.84 8.91
N ASP A 44 -4.34 -18.18 8.96
CA ASP A 44 -5.53 -19.01 9.10
C ASP A 44 -5.81 -19.30 10.60
N GLY A 45 -7.07 -19.45 10.97
CA GLY A 45 -7.51 -19.60 12.36
C GLY A 45 -7.50 -18.31 13.20
N PHE A 46 -7.05 -17.19 12.63
CA PHE A 46 -7.18 -15.84 13.21
C PHE A 46 -8.48 -15.16 12.75
N ARG A 47 -9.00 -14.19 13.52
CA ARG A 47 -10.21 -13.43 13.16
C ARG A 47 -9.94 -11.93 13.17
N GLY A 48 -10.34 -11.26 12.08
CA GLY A 48 -10.23 -9.82 11.93
C GLY A 48 -8.85 -9.37 11.43
N ASN A 49 -8.46 -8.17 11.84
CA ASN A 49 -7.17 -7.56 11.52
C ASN A 49 -6.60 -6.88 12.77
N LEU A 50 -5.28 -6.87 12.90
CA LEU A 50 -4.57 -6.28 14.02
C LEU A 50 -3.35 -5.52 13.50
N HIS A 51 -3.10 -4.35 14.05
CA HIS A 51 -1.84 -3.63 13.88
C HIS A 51 -1.12 -3.62 15.23
N ILE A 52 0.09 -4.19 15.28
CA ILE A 52 0.91 -4.26 16.49
C ILE A 52 2.38 -4.02 16.19
N THR A 53 3.03 -3.15 16.97
CA THR A 53 4.47 -2.93 16.94
C THR A 53 5.19 -3.92 17.85
N LEU A 54 6.16 -4.66 17.32
CA LEU A 54 7.03 -5.59 18.06
C LEU A 54 8.50 -5.30 17.76
N GLY A 55 9.17 -4.64 18.72
CA GLY A 55 10.56 -4.21 18.53
C GLY A 55 10.64 -3.16 17.44
N GLU A 56 11.35 -3.47 16.35
CA GLU A 56 11.51 -2.60 15.17
C GLU A 56 10.48 -2.89 14.06
N TYR A 57 9.58 -3.86 14.26
CA TYR A 57 8.61 -4.29 13.26
C TYR A 57 7.20 -3.78 13.56
N ASP A 58 6.57 -3.18 12.56
CA ASP A 58 5.14 -2.87 12.59
C ASP A 58 4.37 -3.97 11.85
N LEU A 59 3.67 -4.81 12.60
CA LEU A 59 2.95 -5.97 12.06
C LEU A 59 1.53 -5.60 11.66
N PHE A 60 1.22 -5.73 10.38
CA PHE A 60 -0.14 -5.66 9.83
C PHE A 60 -0.67 -7.07 9.63
N VAL A 61 -1.41 -7.56 10.62
CA VAL A 61 -1.89 -8.94 10.68
C VAL A 61 -3.33 -9.00 10.18
N PHE A 62 -3.57 -9.88 9.21
CA PHE A 62 -4.88 -10.10 8.62
C PHE A 62 -5.28 -11.57 8.74
N ALA A 63 -6.54 -11.82 9.06
CA ALA A 63 -7.16 -13.10 8.76
C ALA A 63 -7.19 -13.29 7.24
N LYS A 64 -7.11 -14.55 6.79
CA LYS A 64 -7.11 -14.91 5.35
C LYS A 64 -8.21 -14.20 4.55
N ASP A 65 -9.44 -14.24 5.05
CA ASP A 65 -10.61 -13.62 4.42
C ASP A 65 -10.48 -12.09 4.34
N ARG A 66 -10.02 -11.45 5.42
CA ARG A 66 -9.79 -9.99 5.47
C ARG A 66 -8.70 -9.55 4.50
N PHE A 67 -7.65 -10.36 4.32
CA PHE A 67 -6.60 -10.07 3.34
C PHE A 67 -7.14 -10.14 1.90
N ILE A 68 -7.92 -11.18 1.58
CA ILE A 68 -8.55 -11.31 0.25
C ILE A 68 -9.50 -10.14 -0.01
N GLN A 69 -10.36 -9.80 0.97
CA GLN A 69 -11.25 -8.65 0.90
C GLN A 69 -10.51 -7.33 0.68
N ARG A 70 -9.36 -7.14 1.33
CA ARG A 70 -8.50 -5.96 1.13
C ARG A 70 -8.03 -5.86 -0.32
N GLN A 71 -7.58 -6.96 -0.91
CA GLN A 71 -7.13 -7.01 -2.30
C GLN A 71 -8.28 -6.85 -3.31
N GLN A 72 -9.52 -7.12 -2.89
CA GLN A 72 -10.74 -6.86 -3.66
C GLN A 72 -11.36 -5.47 -3.37
N PHE A 73 -10.69 -4.65 -2.56
CA PHE A 73 -11.13 -3.31 -2.16
C PHE A 73 -12.51 -3.27 -1.47
N ASP A 74 -12.92 -4.37 -0.82
CA ASP A 74 -14.19 -4.50 -0.11
C ASP A 74 -14.39 -3.38 0.94
N GLU A 75 -15.56 -2.72 0.92
CA GLU A 75 -15.88 -1.57 1.78
C GLU A 75 -15.93 -1.86 3.28
N SER A 76 -15.99 -3.13 3.68
CA SER A 76 -15.84 -3.52 5.09
C SER A 76 -14.39 -3.40 5.59
N ILE A 77 -13.42 -3.23 4.69
CA ILE A 77 -12.02 -2.96 5.02
C ILE A 77 -11.83 -1.44 5.09
N ILE A 78 -11.25 -0.97 6.20
CA ILE A 78 -11.00 0.47 6.37
C ILE A 78 -10.10 1.02 5.26
N ALA A 79 -10.34 2.26 4.86
CA ALA A 79 -9.63 2.95 3.75
C ALA A 79 -8.11 2.83 3.86
N TYR A 80 -7.55 3.01 5.06
CA TYR A 80 -6.11 2.89 5.32
C TYR A 80 -5.51 1.55 4.87
N HIS A 81 -6.19 0.43 5.14
CA HIS A 81 -5.69 -0.89 4.72
C HIS A 81 -5.90 -1.13 3.23
N ARG A 82 -7.00 -0.62 2.64
CA ARG A 82 -7.23 -0.71 1.20
C ARG A 82 -6.21 0.09 0.39
N ALA A 83 -5.82 1.27 0.87
CA ALA A 83 -4.79 2.11 0.26
C ALA A 83 -3.39 1.46 0.28
N ALA A 84 -3.18 0.41 1.08
CA ALA A 84 -1.94 -0.38 1.11
C ALA A 84 -2.05 -1.72 0.35
N ALA A 85 -3.11 -1.94 -0.45
CA ALA A 85 -3.29 -3.18 -1.21
C ALA A 85 -2.17 -3.40 -2.25
N ASP A 86 -1.59 -2.31 -2.76
CA ASP A 86 -0.48 -2.29 -3.72
C ASP A 86 0.83 -2.92 -3.20
N ASN A 87 0.97 -3.10 -1.89
CA ASN A 87 2.19 -3.67 -1.28
C ASN A 87 2.51 -5.05 -1.86
N VAL A 88 1.47 -5.81 -2.22
CA VAL A 88 1.61 -7.15 -2.78
C VAL A 88 2.31 -7.15 -4.14
N MET A 89 2.29 -6.04 -4.88
CA MET A 89 2.99 -5.92 -6.18
C MET A 89 4.51 -6.06 -6.03
N SER A 90 5.03 -5.86 -4.81
CA SER A 90 6.46 -6.03 -4.49
C SER A 90 6.84 -7.44 -4.04
N ILE A 91 5.89 -8.38 -3.99
CA ILE A 91 6.03 -9.62 -3.23
C ILE A 91 7.27 -10.42 -3.63
N GLU A 92 7.65 -10.44 -4.91
CA GLU A 92 8.83 -11.18 -5.39
C GLU A 92 10.13 -10.77 -4.68
N ARG A 93 10.25 -9.50 -4.26
CA ARG A 93 11.43 -8.97 -3.54
C ARG A 93 11.23 -8.85 -2.03
N THR A 94 9.99 -8.86 -1.55
CA THR A 94 9.66 -8.63 -0.12
C THR A 94 9.21 -9.88 0.61
N LEU A 95 9.03 -11.01 -0.08
CA LEU A 95 8.57 -12.26 0.50
C LEU A 95 9.54 -12.78 1.57
N ILE A 96 9.00 -13.04 2.76
CA ILE A 96 9.71 -13.66 3.88
C ILE A 96 9.32 -15.14 3.98
N TYR A 97 8.04 -15.44 3.82
CA TYR A 97 7.51 -16.79 3.91
C TYR A 97 6.18 -16.91 3.15
N ILE A 98 5.98 -18.04 2.47
CA ILE A 98 4.68 -18.46 1.96
C ILE A 98 4.43 -19.92 2.27
N ASN A 99 3.23 -20.21 2.75
CA ASN A 99 2.74 -21.56 2.91
C ASN A 99 2.36 -22.11 1.52
N PRO A 100 2.83 -23.31 1.13
CA PRO A 100 2.47 -23.92 -0.15
C PRO A 100 0.95 -24.00 -0.40
N SER A 101 0.14 -24.16 0.66
CA SER A 101 -1.32 -24.21 0.54
C SER A 101 -1.95 -22.88 0.13
N PHE A 102 -1.23 -21.76 0.30
CA PHE A 102 -1.70 -20.41 0.01
C PHE A 102 -1.12 -19.84 -1.30
N GLN A 103 -0.13 -20.51 -1.90
CA GLN A 103 0.54 -20.04 -3.13
C GLN A 103 -0.44 -19.76 -4.26
N GLU A 104 -1.38 -20.67 -4.51
CA GLU A 104 -2.36 -20.51 -5.59
C GLU A 104 -3.28 -19.31 -5.34
N THR A 105 -3.72 -19.11 -4.10
CA THR A 105 -4.51 -17.94 -3.73
C THR A 105 -3.72 -16.65 -3.95
N LEU A 106 -2.44 -16.60 -3.54
CA LEU A 106 -1.61 -15.43 -3.79
C LEU A 106 -1.44 -15.18 -5.29
N ASN A 107 -1.17 -16.21 -6.09
CA ASN A 107 -1.02 -16.07 -7.54
C ASN A 107 -2.28 -15.49 -8.18
N GLN A 108 -3.45 -15.99 -7.80
CA GLN A 108 -4.74 -15.46 -8.27
C GLN A 108 -4.95 -14.01 -7.86
N LEU A 109 -4.54 -13.64 -6.66
CA LEU A 109 -4.56 -12.24 -6.24
C LEU A 109 -3.60 -11.41 -7.10
N LEU A 110 -2.40 -11.88 -7.45
CA LEU A 110 -1.47 -11.10 -8.29
C LEU A 110 -1.92 -10.92 -9.75
N VAL A 111 -2.83 -11.77 -10.24
CA VAL A 111 -3.43 -11.63 -11.58
C VAL A 111 -4.60 -10.66 -11.49
N PHE A 112 -4.29 -9.37 -11.40
CA PHE A 112 -5.30 -8.32 -11.55
C PHE A 112 -5.35 -7.80 -12.99
N GLU A 113 -6.53 -7.41 -13.45
CA GLU A 113 -6.61 -6.49 -14.58
C GLU A 113 -6.09 -5.12 -14.11
N ASP A 114 -4.91 -4.71 -14.62
CA ASP A 114 -4.20 -3.49 -14.19
C ASP A 114 -5.12 -2.28 -14.09
N LYS A 115 -6.09 -2.14 -15.01
CA LYS A 115 -7.06 -1.04 -15.03
C LYS A 115 -8.04 -1.10 -13.86
N GLU A 116 -8.71 -2.23 -13.62
CA GLU A 116 -9.68 -2.34 -12.52
C GLU A 116 -9.01 -2.15 -11.17
N PHE A 117 -7.87 -2.82 -10.97
CA PHE A 117 -7.08 -2.66 -9.74
C PHE A 117 -6.66 -1.20 -9.55
N MET A 118 -6.11 -0.55 -10.58
CA MET A 118 -5.71 0.85 -10.51
C MET A 118 -6.87 1.75 -10.10
N LEU A 119 -8.06 1.60 -10.71
CA LEU A 119 -9.20 2.46 -10.41
C LEU A 119 -9.72 2.29 -8.98
N ASN A 120 -9.70 1.06 -8.47
CA ASN A 120 -10.08 0.76 -7.08
C ASN A 120 -9.00 1.23 -6.09
N HIS A 121 -7.72 1.09 -6.47
CA HIS A 121 -6.61 1.59 -5.68
C HIS A 121 -6.61 3.11 -5.56
N ILE A 122 -6.80 3.83 -6.67
CA ILE A 122 -6.96 5.29 -6.66
C ILE A 122 -8.15 5.70 -5.78
N ALA A 123 -9.28 4.98 -5.83
CA ALA A 123 -10.42 5.27 -4.97
C ALA A 123 -10.07 5.17 -3.47
N ALA A 124 -9.41 4.09 -3.07
CA ALA A 124 -9.00 3.87 -1.68
C ALA A 124 -7.99 4.93 -1.20
N GLU A 125 -7.05 5.32 -2.08
CA GLU A 125 -6.06 6.37 -1.81
C GLU A 125 -6.70 7.75 -1.71
N LEU A 126 -7.72 8.07 -2.53
CA LEU A 126 -8.48 9.31 -2.42
C LEU A 126 -9.29 9.35 -1.12
N GLU A 127 -9.97 8.27 -0.76
CA GLU A 127 -10.76 8.18 0.47
C GLU A 127 -9.87 8.40 1.70
N TYR A 128 -8.77 7.64 1.81
CA TYR A 128 -7.84 7.77 2.93
C TYR A 128 -7.09 9.10 2.89
N GLY A 129 -6.57 9.48 1.73
CA GLY A 129 -5.76 10.67 1.51
C GLY A 129 -6.50 11.96 1.82
N ARG A 130 -7.73 12.13 1.31
CA ARG A 130 -8.55 13.32 1.59
C ARG A 130 -8.92 13.40 3.07
N MET A 131 -9.37 12.30 3.67
CA MET A 131 -9.70 12.26 5.10
C MET A 131 -8.49 12.69 5.96
N ARG A 132 -7.28 12.19 5.65
CA ARG A 132 -6.07 12.56 6.38
C ARG A 132 -5.66 14.01 6.16
N PHE A 133 -5.76 14.49 4.92
CA PHE A 133 -5.39 15.84 4.54
C PHE A 133 -6.27 16.89 5.21
N GLU A 134 -7.57 16.63 5.31
CA GLU A 134 -8.54 17.50 6.02
C GLU A 134 -8.23 17.63 7.50
N VAL A 135 -7.75 16.56 8.14
CA VAL A 135 -7.39 16.57 9.58
C VAL A 135 -6.10 17.33 9.83
N ASN A 136 -5.09 17.14 8.98
CA ASN A 136 -3.82 17.84 9.07
C ASN A 136 -3.07 17.70 7.73
N THR A 137 -2.79 18.83 7.10
CA THR A 137 -2.10 18.90 5.81
C THR A 137 -0.63 18.45 5.89
N ASN A 138 -0.03 18.43 7.08
CA ASN A 138 1.35 18.01 7.35
C ASN A 138 1.40 16.63 8.01
N PHE A 139 1.06 15.61 7.23
CA PHE A 139 1.33 14.21 7.60
C PHE A 139 2.25 13.54 6.59
N LYS A 140 3.19 12.73 7.10
CA LYS A 140 4.12 11.93 6.29
C LYS A 140 3.41 11.17 5.18
N SER A 141 2.26 10.56 5.47
CA SER A 141 1.50 9.74 4.51
C SER A 141 1.11 10.48 3.22
N HIS A 142 1.11 11.82 3.17
CA HIS A 142 0.77 12.52 1.92
C HIS A 142 1.82 12.33 0.81
N TYR A 143 3.01 11.80 1.10
CA TYR A 143 3.94 11.42 0.03
C TYR A 143 3.31 10.38 -0.92
N HIS A 144 2.36 9.55 -0.43
CA HIS A 144 1.67 8.56 -1.25
C HIS A 144 0.89 9.21 -2.40
N VAL A 145 0.42 10.45 -2.26
CA VAL A 145 -0.26 11.17 -3.36
C VAL A 145 0.68 11.33 -4.57
N PHE A 146 1.94 11.73 -4.34
CA PHE A 146 2.95 11.81 -5.39
C PHE A 146 3.31 10.43 -5.96
N ARG A 147 3.37 9.40 -5.11
CA ARG A 147 3.60 8.02 -5.56
C ARG A 147 2.52 7.58 -6.55
N ILE A 148 1.26 7.69 -6.17
CA ILE A 148 0.13 7.26 -7.01
C ILE A 148 0.10 8.07 -8.31
N ARG A 149 0.37 9.38 -8.23
CA ARG A 149 0.50 10.22 -9.43
C ARG A 149 1.58 9.69 -10.39
N GLY A 150 2.74 9.31 -9.88
CA GLY A 150 3.83 8.74 -10.69
C GLY A 150 3.51 7.36 -11.24
N MET A 151 2.84 6.50 -10.48
CA MET A 151 2.37 5.19 -10.95
C MET A 151 1.35 5.33 -12.09
N VAL A 152 0.44 6.31 -11.99
CA VAL A 152 -0.50 6.65 -13.07
C VAL A 152 0.24 7.13 -14.32
N ASP A 153 1.22 8.02 -14.17
CA ASP A 153 2.04 8.46 -15.32
C ASP A 153 2.83 7.32 -15.96
N HIS A 154 3.30 6.35 -15.17
CA HIS A 154 3.96 5.16 -15.69
C HIS A 154 2.96 4.28 -16.47
N TYR A 155 1.78 4.03 -15.91
CA TYR A 155 0.71 3.29 -16.56
C TYR A 155 0.33 3.90 -17.91
N GLU A 156 0.16 5.23 -17.99
CA GLU A 156 -0.16 5.92 -19.24
C GLU A 156 0.91 5.73 -20.33
N LYS A 157 2.18 5.53 -19.93
CA LYS A 157 3.29 5.30 -20.87
C LYS A 157 3.43 3.84 -21.29
N THR A 158 3.18 2.90 -20.38
CA THR A 158 3.55 1.48 -20.56
C THR A 158 2.36 0.54 -20.67
N GLY A 159 1.19 0.98 -20.23
CA GLY A 159 0.00 0.16 -20.04
C GLY A 159 0.04 -0.75 -18.81
N LYS A 160 1.06 -0.59 -17.93
CA LYS A 160 1.26 -1.45 -16.75
C LYS A 160 1.18 -0.67 -15.45
N TYR A 161 0.38 -1.16 -14.51
CA TYR A 161 0.20 -0.50 -13.21
C TYR A 161 1.11 -1.15 -12.16
N GLU A 162 2.31 -0.60 -12.01
CA GLU A 162 3.38 -1.17 -11.20
C GLU A 162 3.90 -0.14 -10.17
N LEU A 163 4.64 -0.61 -9.15
CA LEU A 163 5.29 0.25 -8.14
C LEU A 163 6.51 1.00 -8.71
N VAL A 164 6.30 1.74 -9.79
CA VAL A 164 7.30 2.54 -10.49
C VAL A 164 6.89 4.00 -10.41
N VAL A 165 7.79 4.84 -9.90
CA VAL A 165 7.60 6.29 -9.80
C VAL A 165 8.76 6.96 -10.51
N GLU A 166 8.48 7.56 -11.66
CA GLU A 166 9.46 8.29 -12.46
C GLU A 166 9.56 9.76 -12.04
N GLU A 167 10.59 10.46 -12.51
CA GLU A 167 10.67 11.91 -12.35
C GLU A 167 9.56 12.63 -13.13
N PRO A 168 9.04 13.77 -12.62
CA PRO A 168 9.50 14.51 -11.43
C PRO A 168 8.89 14.04 -10.10
N TRP A 169 8.01 13.04 -10.14
CA TRP A 169 7.22 12.63 -8.97
C TRP A 169 8.08 11.94 -7.91
N PHE A 170 9.10 11.20 -8.33
CA PHE A 170 10.03 10.57 -7.40
C PHE A 170 10.73 11.60 -6.52
N THR A 171 11.31 12.65 -7.11
CA THR A 171 11.96 13.72 -6.34
C THR A 171 10.99 14.41 -5.38
N LYS A 172 9.78 14.78 -5.84
CA LYS A 172 8.77 15.43 -4.99
C LYS A 172 8.31 14.55 -3.83
N MET A 173 8.06 13.27 -4.12
CA MET A 173 7.71 12.25 -3.13
C MET A 173 8.76 12.16 -2.03
N MET A 174 10.04 12.05 -2.42
CA MET A 174 11.14 11.91 -1.46
C MET A 174 11.42 13.19 -0.69
N ASP A 175 11.38 14.35 -1.34
CA ASP A 175 11.58 15.63 -0.67
C ASP A 175 10.48 15.89 0.37
N PHE A 176 9.21 15.65 0.02
CA PHE A 176 8.12 15.74 1.00
C PHE A 176 8.25 14.71 2.12
N LYS A 177 8.48 13.43 1.81
CA LYS A 177 8.63 12.35 2.81
C LYS A 177 9.71 12.65 3.84
N ASN A 178 10.81 13.28 3.43
CA ASN A 178 11.93 13.60 4.30
C ASN A 178 11.75 14.90 5.09
N ASN A 179 10.78 15.74 4.70
CA ASN A 179 10.59 17.07 5.26
C ASN A 179 9.14 17.35 5.74
N TRP A 180 8.32 16.31 5.88
CA TRP A 180 6.89 16.40 6.18
C TRP A 180 6.56 17.11 7.50
N ASP A 181 7.49 17.13 8.45
CA ASP A 181 7.37 17.68 9.80
C ASP A 181 8.06 19.04 9.98
N ASN A 182 8.43 19.71 8.88
CA ASN A 182 9.08 21.01 8.91
C ASN A 182 8.47 22.01 7.89
N GLU A 183 9.00 23.23 7.86
CA GLU A 183 8.46 24.33 7.03
C GLU A 183 8.48 24.05 5.52
N ILE A 184 9.33 23.13 5.05
CA ILE A 184 9.36 22.74 3.64
C ILE A 184 8.06 22.05 3.24
N ALA A 185 7.42 21.28 4.13
CA ALA A 185 6.15 20.61 3.87
C ALA A 185 5.04 21.58 3.42
N GLN A 186 5.04 22.81 3.92
CA GLN A 186 4.05 23.84 3.58
C GLN A 186 4.04 24.17 2.08
N LYS A 187 5.17 24.03 1.40
CA LYS A 187 5.30 24.32 -0.03
C LYS A 187 4.55 23.31 -0.90
N TYR A 188 4.29 22.12 -0.36
CA TYR A 188 3.62 21.02 -1.06
C TYR A 188 2.12 20.95 -0.82
N VAL A 189 1.56 21.75 0.09
CA VAL A 189 0.13 21.65 0.47
C VAL A 189 -0.80 21.86 -0.73
N GLU A 190 -0.61 22.94 -1.48
CA GLU A 190 -1.41 23.19 -2.69
C GLU A 190 -1.15 22.12 -3.75
N GLU A 191 0.10 21.68 -3.92
CA GLU A 191 0.42 20.67 -4.93
C GLU A 191 -0.19 19.30 -4.59
N ILE A 192 -0.20 18.90 -3.32
CA ILE A 192 -0.87 17.67 -2.85
C ILE A 192 -2.36 17.76 -3.15
N LYS A 193 -2.99 18.91 -2.88
CA LYS A 193 -4.40 19.14 -3.18
C LYS A 193 -4.67 19.04 -4.68
N GLU A 194 -3.86 19.69 -5.51
CA GLU A 194 -3.95 19.59 -6.97
C GLU A 194 -3.79 18.15 -7.45
N GLN A 195 -2.90 17.36 -6.85
CA GLN A 195 -2.71 15.95 -7.23
C GLN A 195 -3.88 15.06 -6.77
N LEU A 196 -4.48 15.32 -5.60
CA LEU A 196 -5.71 14.63 -5.19
C LEU A 196 -6.84 14.91 -6.18
N ASP A 197 -7.02 16.16 -6.60
CA ASP A 197 -8.03 16.54 -7.59
C ASP A 197 -7.72 15.95 -8.98
N TYR A 198 -6.45 15.92 -9.38
CA TYR A 198 -6.03 15.23 -10.60
C TYR A 198 -6.40 13.75 -10.58
N LEU A 199 -6.06 13.02 -9.51
CA LEU A 199 -6.30 11.59 -9.41
C LEU A 199 -7.80 11.25 -9.44
N GLU A 200 -8.63 12.08 -8.81
CA GLU A 200 -10.08 11.95 -8.88
C GLU A 200 -10.61 12.15 -10.31
N ASN A 201 -10.18 13.23 -10.98
CA ASN A 201 -10.59 13.51 -12.36
C ASN A 201 -10.14 12.41 -13.32
N TYR A 202 -8.87 11.99 -13.24
CA TYR A 202 -8.33 10.90 -14.05
C TYR A 202 -9.14 9.62 -13.89
N ARG A 203 -9.46 9.23 -12.64
CA ARG A 203 -10.29 8.07 -12.36
C ARG A 203 -11.68 8.20 -12.99
N ASN A 204 -12.32 9.36 -12.85
CA ASN A 204 -13.65 9.62 -13.40
C ASN A 204 -13.67 9.58 -14.93
N GLU A 205 -12.65 10.14 -15.58
CA GLU A 205 -12.48 10.07 -17.04
C GLU A 205 -12.28 8.63 -17.52
N MET A 206 -11.45 7.84 -16.84
CA MET A 206 -11.22 6.44 -17.15
C MET A 206 -12.48 5.57 -17.01
N ILE A 207 -13.35 5.87 -16.05
CA ILE A 207 -14.66 5.22 -15.91
C ILE A 207 -15.60 5.68 -17.05
N HIS A 208 -15.61 6.98 -17.36
CA HIS A 208 -16.50 7.55 -18.37
C HIS A 208 -16.18 7.07 -19.80
N ASN A 209 -14.90 6.98 -20.15
CA ASN A 209 -14.43 6.54 -21.46
C ASN A 209 -14.59 5.03 -21.69
N GLY A 210 -15.29 4.35 -20.78
CA GLY A 210 -15.50 2.91 -20.78
C GLY A 210 -14.29 2.17 -20.23
N LEU A 211 -14.58 1.05 -19.57
CA LEU A 211 -13.65 -0.07 -19.46
C LEU A 211 -13.38 -0.59 -20.89
N GLY A 212 -12.66 0.20 -21.69
CA GLY A 212 -12.24 -0.14 -23.04
C GLY A 212 -11.44 -1.42 -23.06
#